data_AF-A0A3R7G8Z0-F1
#
_entry.id   AF-A0A3R7G8Z0-F1
#
_cell.length_a   1.000
_cell.length_b   1.000
_cell.length_c   1.000
_cell.angle_alpha   90.00
_cell.angle_beta   90.00
_cell.angle_gamma   90.00
#
_symmetry.space_group_name_H-M   'P 1'
#
loop_
_entity.id
_entity.type
_entity.pdbx_description
1 polymer ?
#
loop_
_entity_poly.entity_id
_entity_poly.type
_entity_poly.pdbx_seq_one_letter_code
_entity_poly.pdbx_strand_id
1 'polypeptide(L)'
;MGTRTRTAPPAIDNLFEFDAPQQFMDLTASASPFSAGEHDPWFEQIHPEHSKPSAELAKELAETLRRLQKAEETQKIKQTQKKERQQRSVGKENRRPSNDWRDIVKARNKELQSQHKRKFQSLKEIKAIQEPFQVSNKAKTVVKTVERQKKGRKPLADWEREMNKSFYALSAEERVQANEDIKLWKQRRAQEARSH
;
A
#
# COMPACT_ATOMS: atom_id res chain seq x y z
N MET A 1 -69.58 60.85 -8.88
CA MET A 1 -69.59 59.39 -8.61
C MET A 1 -69.27 58.67 -9.92
N GLY A 2 -68.00 58.38 -10.19
CA GLY A 2 -67.58 57.71 -11.43
C GLY A 2 -67.27 56.25 -11.18
N THR A 3 -68.10 55.34 -11.68
CA THR A 3 -67.84 53.90 -11.64
C THR A 3 -66.79 53.55 -12.69
N ARG A 4 -65.57 53.20 -12.25
CA ARG A 4 -64.55 52.60 -13.12
C ARG A 4 -65.02 51.21 -13.53
N THR A 5 -65.41 51.07 -14.79
CA THR A 5 -65.68 49.78 -15.42
C THR A 5 -64.38 48.97 -15.46
N ARG A 6 -64.41 47.80 -14.84
CA ARG A 6 -63.29 46.84 -14.82
C ARG A 6 -63.13 46.29 -16.24
N THR A 7 -62.13 46.79 -16.95
CA THR A 7 -61.74 46.32 -18.29
C THR A 7 -61.43 44.82 -18.20
N ALA A 8 -62.05 44.00 -19.05
CA ALA A 8 -61.76 42.58 -19.14
C ALA A 8 -60.28 42.37 -19.51
N PRO A 9 -59.60 41.34 -18.97
CA PRO A 9 -58.23 41.04 -19.37
C PRO A 9 -58.19 40.73 -20.87
N PRO A 10 -57.12 41.12 -21.58
CA PRO A 10 -56.96 40.76 -22.98
C PRO A 10 -56.98 39.23 -23.11
N ALA A 11 -57.70 38.72 -24.11
CA ALA A 11 -57.66 37.30 -24.44
C ALA A 11 -56.21 36.93 -24.77
N ILE A 12 -55.61 36.09 -23.92
CA ILE A 12 -54.26 35.56 -24.14
C ILE A 12 -54.36 34.62 -25.34
N ASP A 13 -53.48 34.81 -26.32
CA ASP A 13 -53.41 33.97 -27.51
C ASP A 13 -53.07 32.53 -27.08
N ASN A 14 -53.82 31.55 -27.60
CA ASN A 14 -53.64 30.13 -27.30
C ASN A 14 -52.21 29.65 -27.61
N LEU A 15 -51.50 30.32 -28.52
CA LEU A 15 -50.08 30.02 -28.80
C LEU A 15 -49.13 30.34 -27.63
N PHE A 16 -49.59 31.15 -26.67
CA PHE A 16 -48.84 31.62 -25.50
C PHE A 16 -49.46 31.15 -24.18
N GLU A 17 -50.44 30.24 -24.23
CA GLU A 17 -50.94 29.53 -23.06
C GLU A 17 -50.05 28.29 -22.82
N PHE A 18 -49.18 28.39 -21.82
CA PHE A 18 -48.31 27.30 -21.41
C PHE A 18 -48.85 26.68 -20.12
N ASP A 19 -48.74 25.35 -20.01
CA ASP A 19 -48.92 24.62 -18.74
C ASP A 19 -47.71 24.88 -17.83
N ALA A 20 -47.63 26.09 -17.31
CA ALA A 20 -46.55 26.55 -16.45
C ALA A 20 -47.08 27.54 -15.40
N PRO A 21 -46.44 27.63 -14.23
CA PRO A 21 -46.82 28.61 -13.21
C PRO A 21 -46.65 30.04 -13.74
N GLN A 22 -47.76 30.76 -13.91
CA GLN A 22 -47.76 32.20 -14.27
C GLN A 22 -47.77 33.11 -13.03
N GLN A 23 -47.55 32.55 -11.84
CA GLN A 23 -47.61 33.28 -10.58
C GLN A 23 -46.36 34.16 -10.41
N PHE A 24 -46.57 35.43 -10.06
CA PHE A 24 -45.48 36.32 -9.66
C PHE A 24 -44.95 35.86 -8.30
N MET A 25 -43.68 35.46 -8.25
CA MET A 25 -43.01 35.04 -7.02
C MET A 25 -42.09 36.16 -6.52
N ASP A 26 -42.32 36.61 -5.29
CA ASP A 26 -41.44 37.58 -4.62
C ASP A 26 -40.17 36.88 -4.14
N LEU A 27 -39.05 37.18 -4.80
CA LEU A 27 -37.74 36.61 -4.49
C LEU A 27 -37.07 37.24 -3.26
N THR A 28 -37.66 38.31 -2.71
CA THR A 28 -37.12 38.98 -1.51
C THR A 28 -37.61 38.32 -0.22
N ALA A 29 -38.70 37.55 -0.28
CA ALA A 29 -39.15 36.71 0.82
C ALA A 29 -38.22 35.49 0.98
N SER A 30 -38.04 35.02 2.22
CA SER A 30 -37.32 33.77 2.48
C SER A 30 -38.03 32.62 1.77
N ALA A 31 -37.48 32.18 0.64
CA ALA A 31 -38.00 31.07 -0.15
C ALA A 31 -37.79 29.70 0.52
N SER A 32 -37.05 29.66 1.63
CA SER A 32 -36.86 28.44 2.41
C SER A 32 -38.14 28.15 3.20
N PRO A 33 -38.80 26.99 2.99
CA PRO A 33 -39.89 26.54 3.85
C PRO A 33 -39.39 26.11 5.24
N PHE A 34 -38.08 26.00 5.41
CA PHE A 34 -37.43 25.55 6.63
C PHE A 34 -37.02 26.71 7.53
N SER A 35 -37.08 26.45 8.84
CA SER A 35 -36.64 27.39 9.88
C SER A 35 -35.15 27.73 9.71
N ALA A 36 -34.71 28.86 10.27
CA ALA A 36 -33.29 29.17 10.34
C ALA A 36 -32.53 28.06 11.11
N GLY A 37 -31.72 27.28 10.39
CA GLY A 37 -30.96 26.15 10.93
C GLY A 37 -31.58 24.76 10.70
N GLU A 38 -32.75 24.66 10.07
CA GLU A 38 -33.28 23.39 9.58
C GLU A 38 -32.77 23.09 8.17
N HIS A 39 -32.36 21.85 7.96
CA HIS A 39 -31.85 21.36 6.69
C HIS A 39 -32.95 20.61 5.92
N ASP A 40 -32.90 20.69 4.59
CA ASP A 40 -33.82 19.97 3.71
C ASP A 40 -33.54 18.45 3.78
N PRO A 41 -34.48 17.63 4.27
CA PRO A 41 -34.27 16.18 4.41
C PRO A 41 -33.97 15.48 3.08
N TRP A 42 -34.53 15.99 1.97
CA TRP A 42 -34.23 15.45 0.64
C TRP A 42 -32.78 15.75 0.26
N PHE A 43 -32.31 16.96 0.55
CA PHE A 43 -30.92 17.34 0.32
C PHE A 43 -29.96 16.52 1.16
N GLU A 44 -30.29 16.24 2.43
CA GLU A 44 -29.48 15.37 3.27
C GLU A 44 -29.37 13.93 2.73
N GLN A 45 -30.45 13.42 2.16
CA GLN A 45 -30.51 12.07 1.60
C GLN A 45 -29.68 11.91 0.32
N ILE A 46 -29.63 12.94 -0.54
CA ILE A 46 -28.85 12.92 -1.78
C ILE A 46 -27.39 13.33 -1.55
N HIS A 47 -27.15 14.18 -0.55
CA HIS A 47 -25.84 14.76 -0.23
C HIS A 47 -25.41 14.49 1.22
N PRO A 48 -25.15 13.22 1.59
CA PRO A 48 -24.78 12.86 2.96
C PRO A 48 -23.47 13.51 3.42
N GLU A 49 -22.56 13.86 2.49
CA GLU A 49 -21.30 14.55 2.82
C GLU A 49 -21.49 16.05 3.11
N HIS A 50 -22.60 16.65 2.68
CA HIS A 50 -22.91 18.07 2.90
C HIS A 50 -23.91 18.30 4.03
N SER A 51 -24.49 17.22 4.56
CA SER A 51 -25.39 17.23 5.71
C SER A 51 -24.64 17.32 7.06
N LYS A 52 -23.32 17.14 7.07
CA LYS A 52 -22.54 17.24 8.31
C LYS A 52 -22.55 18.69 8.80
N PRO A 53 -23.13 18.99 9.99
CA PRO A 53 -23.08 20.34 10.52
C PRO A 53 -21.63 20.77 10.71
N SER A 54 -21.32 22.05 10.51
CA SER A 54 -19.93 22.55 10.47
C SER A 54 -19.11 22.18 11.72
N ALA A 55 -19.79 21.96 12.86
CA ALA A 55 -19.20 21.48 14.10
C ALA A 55 -18.60 20.06 13.99
N GLU A 56 -19.20 19.16 13.23
CA GLU A 56 -18.65 17.82 12.99
C GLU A 56 -17.48 17.85 12.03
N LEU A 57 -17.57 18.66 10.97
CA LEU A 57 -16.47 18.90 10.04
C LEU A 57 -15.23 19.45 10.78
N ALA A 58 -15.44 20.39 11.71
CA ALA A 58 -14.37 20.96 12.53
C ALA A 58 -13.73 19.92 13.46
N LYS A 59 -14.53 19.00 14.04
CA LYS A 59 -14.01 17.90 14.86
C LYS A 59 -13.20 16.91 14.03
N GLU A 60 -13.67 16.56 12.84
CA GLU A 60 -12.94 15.68 11.91
C GLU A 60 -11.60 16.30 11.48
N LEU A 61 -11.61 17.60 11.18
CA LEU A 61 -10.40 18.35 10.86
C LEU A 61 -9.43 18.39 12.05
N ALA A 62 -9.91 18.62 13.26
CA ALA A 62 -9.08 18.57 14.46
C ALA A 62 -8.49 17.16 14.70
N GLU A 63 -9.26 16.11 14.45
CA GLU A 63 -8.79 14.73 14.61
C GLU A 63 -7.72 14.36 13.57
N THR A 64 -7.90 14.78 12.32
CA THR A 64 -6.90 14.56 11.26
C THR A 64 -5.59 15.29 11.56
N LEU A 65 -5.64 16.55 12.00
CA LEU A 65 -4.46 17.29 12.45
C LEU A 65 -3.74 16.59 13.61
N ARG A 66 -4.47 16.09 14.59
CA ARG A 66 -3.90 15.35 15.72
C ARG A 66 -3.23 14.04 15.28
N ARG A 67 -3.81 13.34 14.30
CA ARG A 67 -3.20 12.12 13.72
C ARG A 67 -1.93 12.45 12.96
N LEU A 68 -1.89 13.55 12.19
CA LEU A 68 -0.70 14.00 11.48
C LEU A 68 0.45 14.36 12.43
N GLN A 69 0.17 15.11 13.50
CA GLN A 69 1.19 15.44 14.50
C GLN A 69 1.79 14.19 15.15
N LYS A 70 0.94 13.23 15.59
CA LYS A 70 1.42 11.96 16.14
C LYS A 70 2.26 11.16 15.14
N ALA A 71 1.86 11.15 13.86
CA ALA A 71 2.63 10.49 12.82
C ALA A 71 4.01 11.16 12.62
N GLU A 72 4.09 12.49 12.68
CA GLU A 72 5.34 13.24 12.57
C GLU A 72 6.28 12.96 13.76
N GLU A 73 5.76 12.97 15.00
CA GLU A 73 6.53 12.65 16.19
C GLU A 73 7.10 11.22 16.14
N THR A 74 6.27 10.24 15.77
CA THR A 74 6.73 8.85 15.64
C THR A 74 7.79 8.67 14.56
N GLN A 75 7.74 9.45 13.47
CA GLN A 75 8.81 9.45 12.47
C GLN A 75 10.11 10.04 13.02
N LYS A 76 10.06 11.15 13.77
CA LYS A 76 11.23 11.77 14.41
C LYS A 76 11.90 10.82 15.40
N ILE A 77 11.11 10.10 16.21
CA ILE A 77 11.62 9.09 17.16
C ILE A 77 12.29 7.92 16.42
N LYS A 78 11.71 7.43 15.31
CA LYS A 78 12.33 6.35 14.52
C LYS A 78 13.65 6.79 13.87
N GLN A 79 13.73 8.02 13.40
CA GLN A 79 14.97 8.55 12.79
C GLN A 79 16.09 8.71 13.82
N THR A 80 15.78 9.22 15.02
CA THR A 80 16.76 9.36 16.11
C THR A 80 17.25 7.99 16.59
N GLN A 81 16.36 7.02 16.81
CA GLN A 81 16.77 5.65 17.15
C GLN A 81 17.63 4.97 16.06
N LYS A 82 17.34 5.22 14.78
CA LYS A 82 18.16 4.70 13.67
C LYS A 82 19.57 5.30 13.69
N LYS A 83 19.69 6.62 13.91
CA LYS A 83 20.99 7.30 14.05
C LYS A 83 21.77 6.79 15.26
N GLU A 84 21.11 6.60 16.40
CA GLU A 84 21.76 6.09 17.61
C GLU A 84 22.25 4.64 17.43
N ARG A 85 21.46 3.77 16.78
CA ARG A 85 21.90 2.41 16.43
C ARG A 85 23.11 2.39 15.50
N GLN A 86 23.16 3.29 14.53
CA GLN A 86 24.32 3.42 13.64
C GLN A 86 25.55 3.93 14.39
N GLN A 87 25.42 4.92 15.29
CA GLN A 87 26.55 5.35 16.11
C GLN A 87 27.07 4.23 17.03
N ARG A 88 26.18 3.43 17.63
CA ARG A 88 26.58 2.27 18.45
C ARG A 88 27.25 1.16 17.63
N SER A 89 27.01 1.06 16.31
CA SER A 89 27.67 0.04 15.46
C SER A 89 29.07 0.45 15.00
N VAL A 90 29.34 1.74 14.79
CA VAL A 90 30.64 2.24 14.34
C VAL A 90 31.76 1.96 15.35
N GLY A 91 31.46 1.89 16.65
CA GLY A 91 32.44 1.61 17.71
C GLY A 91 32.90 0.14 17.83
N LYS A 92 32.24 -0.80 17.15
CA LYS A 92 32.58 -2.24 17.24
C LYS A 92 33.29 -2.80 16.01
N GLU A 93 33.37 -2.04 14.91
CA GLU A 93 33.90 -2.53 13.64
C GLU A 93 35.43 -2.33 13.49
N ASN A 94 36.05 -1.46 14.30
CA ASN A 94 37.48 -1.19 14.23
C ASN A 94 38.36 -2.01 15.19
N ARG A 95 37.80 -2.98 15.93
CA ARG A 95 38.62 -4.01 16.58
C ARG A 95 38.91 -5.14 15.59
N ARG A 96 39.71 -4.84 14.57
CA ARG A 96 40.39 -5.89 13.83
C ARG A 96 41.30 -6.62 14.83
N PRO A 97 41.28 -7.96 14.92
CA PRO A 97 42.41 -8.66 15.51
C PRO A 97 43.64 -8.23 14.72
N SER A 98 44.64 -7.66 15.38
CA SER A 98 45.96 -7.35 14.80
C SER A 98 46.76 -8.63 14.54
N ASN A 99 46.10 -9.68 14.06
CA ASN A 99 46.74 -10.91 13.64
C ASN A 99 46.55 -10.99 12.13
N ASP A 100 47.68 -10.98 11.43
CA ASP A 100 47.75 -11.23 10.01
C ASP A 100 46.87 -12.44 9.69
N TRP A 101 45.97 -12.31 8.70
CA TRP A 101 45.02 -13.37 8.37
C TRP A 101 45.73 -14.70 8.08
N ARG A 102 46.99 -14.60 7.63
CA ARG A 102 47.93 -15.70 7.43
C ARG A 102 48.21 -16.47 8.71
N ASP A 103 48.34 -15.80 9.84
CA ASP A 103 48.59 -16.44 11.14
C ASP A 103 47.35 -17.11 11.71
N ILE A 104 46.17 -16.53 11.48
CA ILE A 104 44.88 -17.16 11.82
C ILE A 104 44.69 -18.46 11.02
N VAL A 105 44.98 -18.43 9.72
CA VAL A 105 44.91 -19.62 8.86
C VAL A 105 45.96 -20.67 9.24
N LYS A 106 47.20 -20.24 9.55
CA LYS A 106 48.26 -21.15 10.02
C LYS A 106 47.88 -21.82 11.35
N ALA A 107 47.37 -21.06 12.32
CA ALA A 107 46.92 -21.58 13.60
C ALA A 107 45.79 -22.61 13.42
N ARG A 108 44.79 -22.29 12.59
CA ARG A 108 43.68 -23.19 12.27
C ARG A 108 44.14 -24.47 11.57
N ASN A 109 45.06 -24.36 10.61
CA ASN A 109 45.63 -25.53 9.92
C ASN A 109 46.46 -26.41 10.86
N LYS A 110 47.23 -25.80 11.78
CA LYS A 110 48.01 -26.52 12.80
C LYS A 110 47.09 -27.27 13.77
N GLU A 111 45.97 -26.69 14.14
CA GLU A 111 44.94 -27.33 14.98
C GLU A 111 44.25 -28.49 14.25
N LEU A 112 43.88 -28.33 12.98
CA LEU A 112 43.30 -29.41 12.18
C LEU A 112 44.27 -30.60 12.02
N GLN A 113 45.56 -30.32 11.81
CA GLN A 113 46.59 -31.35 11.72
C GLN A 113 46.81 -32.10 13.04
N SER A 114 46.79 -31.41 14.17
CA SER A 114 46.94 -32.06 15.49
C SER A 114 45.71 -32.88 15.87
N GLN A 115 44.50 -32.44 15.48
CA GLN A 115 43.26 -33.20 15.62
C GLN A 115 43.25 -34.46 14.75
N HIS A 116 43.75 -34.39 13.51
CA HIS A 116 43.85 -35.58 12.63
C HIS A 116 44.88 -36.61 13.15
N LYS A 117 45.99 -36.15 13.73
CA LYS A 117 47.01 -37.04 14.31
C LYS A 117 46.57 -37.72 15.61
N ARG A 118 45.55 -37.20 16.29
CA ARG A 118 45.02 -37.78 17.54
C ARG A 118 43.99 -38.88 17.33
N LYS A 119 43.43 -39.03 16.13
CA LYS A 119 42.31 -39.97 15.86
C LYS A 119 42.70 -41.29 15.19
N PHE A 120 43.97 -41.50 14.85
CA PHE A 120 44.42 -42.75 14.25
C PHE A 120 45.75 -43.16 14.89
N GLN A 121 45.66 -43.94 15.97
CA GLN A 121 46.87 -44.48 16.63
C GLN A 121 47.35 -45.81 16.01
N SER A 122 46.63 -46.37 15.03
CA SER A 122 47.00 -47.67 14.45
C SER A 122 46.54 -47.83 13.00
N LEU A 123 47.45 -48.30 12.14
CA LEU A 123 47.18 -48.66 10.74
C LEU A 123 46.11 -49.77 10.60
N LYS A 124 45.80 -50.51 11.68
CA LYS A 124 44.75 -51.54 11.68
C LYS A 124 43.33 -50.96 11.66
N GLU A 125 43.10 -49.76 12.23
CA GLU A 125 41.78 -49.10 12.17
C GLU A 125 41.44 -48.59 10.75
N ILE A 126 42.46 -48.13 10.01
CA ILE A 126 42.27 -47.62 8.65
C ILE A 126 41.77 -48.71 7.70
N LYS A 127 42.18 -49.97 7.92
CA LYS A 127 41.76 -51.11 7.10
C LYS A 127 40.31 -51.54 7.37
N ALA A 128 39.78 -51.29 8.56
CA ALA A 128 38.41 -51.64 8.94
C ALA A 128 37.35 -50.65 8.38
N ILE A 129 37.75 -49.42 8.06
CA ILE A 129 36.86 -48.40 7.44
C ILE A 129 36.87 -48.51 5.91
N GLN A 130 37.79 -49.30 5.35
CA GLN A 130 38.02 -49.44 3.91
C GLN A 130 37.28 -50.63 3.28
N GLU A 131 36.33 -51.27 3.98
CA GLU A 131 35.34 -52.15 3.36
C GLU A 131 34.08 -51.36 2.96
N PRO A 132 33.56 -51.56 1.74
CA PRO A 132 32.86 -50.50 1.03
C PRO A 132 31.36 -50.54 1.29
N PHE A 133 30.83 -49.55 2.00
CA PHE A 133 29.42 -49.18 1.83
C PHE A 133 29.26 -48.51 0.45
N GLN A 134 29.15 -49.34 -0.59
CA GLN A 134 28.51 -48.95 -1.83
C GLN A 134 27.02 -48.67 -1.54
N VAL A 135 26.72 -47.49 -1.04
CA VAL A 135 25.35 -46.95 -1.04
C VAL A 135 25.38 -45.64 -1.80
N SER A 136 24.80 -45.72 -2.99
CA SER A 136 24.67 -44.73 -4.03
C SER A 136 23.89 -43.48 -3.59
N ASN A 137 24.52 -42.59 -2.82
CA ASN A 137 24.00 -41.24 -2.63
C ASN A 137 24.49 -40.32 -3.75
N LYS A 138 23.88 -40.47 -4.93
CA LYS A 138 23.77 -39.37 -5.89
C LYS A 138 22.98 -38.27 -5.21
N ALA A 139 23.66 -37.38 -4.50
CA ALA A 139 23.08 -36.15 -3.99
C ALA A 139 22.67 -35.32 -5.22
N LYS A 140 21.42 -35.52 -5.64
CA LYS A 140 20.71 -34.60 -6.52
C LYS A 140 20.88 -33.22 -5.89
N THR A 141 21.53 -32.31 -6.61
CA THR A 141 21.44 -30.88 -6.36
C THR A 141 19.97 -30.52 -6.52
N VAL A 142 19.20 -30.69 -5.45
CA VAL A 142 17.88 -30.09 -5.33
C VAL A 142 18.18 -28.62 -5.18
N VAL A 143 18.19 -27.94 -6.33
CA VAL A 143 17.91 -26.51 -6.40
C VAL A 143 16.60 -26.38 -5.64
N LYS A 144 16.68 -25.97 -4.37
CA LYS A 144 15.53 -25.47 -3.62
C LYS A 144 15.07 -24.28 -4.44
N THR A 145 14.13 -24.51 -5.35
CA THR A 145 13.16 -23.50 -5.77
C THR A 145 12.51 -23.09 -4.47
N VAL A 146 13.07 -22.04 -3.86
CA VAL A 146 12.44 -21.36 -2.74
C VAL A 146 11.16 -20.83 -3.35
N GLU A 147 10.09 -21.60 -3.21
CA GLU A 147 8.73 -21.14 -3.36
C GLU A 147 8.53 -20.11 -2.26
N ARG A 148 8.98 -18.89 -2.58
CA ARG A 148 8.82 -17.73 -1.75
C ARG A 148 7.32 -17.54 -1.69
N GLN A 149 6.69 -17.99 -0.61
CA GLN A 149 5.33 -17.58 -0.30
C GLN A 149 5.30 -16.05 -0.30
N LYS A 150 4.81 -15.46 -1.39
CA LYS A 150 4.79 -14.02 -1.65
C LYS A 150 3.70 -13.37 -0.79
N LYS A 151 3.81 -13.44 0.54
CA LYS A 151 2.97 -12.65 1.42
C LYS A 151 3.34 -11.17 1.20
N GLY A 152 2.47 -10.44 0.49
CA GLY A 152 2.49 -8.98 0.42
C GLY A 152 3.20 -8.33 -0.78
N ARG A 153 3.44 -9.02 -1.90
CA ARG A 153 3.89 -8.30 -3.12
C ARG A 153 2.75 -7.49 -3.71
N LYS A 154 3.00 -6.18 -3.92
CA LYS A 154 2.04 -5.29 -4.59
C LYS A 154 1.81 -5.81 -6.01
N PRO A 155 0.56 -6.01 -6.46
CA PRO A 155 0.26 -6.52 -7.79
C PRO A 155 0.94 -5.74 -8.93
N LEU A 156 1.15 -4.44 -8.73
CA LEU A 156 1.86 -3.57 -9.67
C LEU A 156 3.30 -4.04 -9.92
N ALA A 157 4.04 -4.39 -8.87
CA ALA A 157 5.46 -4.75 -8.99
C ALA A 157 5.68 -6.12 -9.68
N ASP A 158 4.70 -7.03 -9.56
CA ASP A 158 4.75 -8.30 -10.29
C ASP A 158 4.35 -8.09 -11.77
N TRP A 159 3.36 -7.22 -12.06
CA TRP A 159 3.02 -6.82 -13.43
C TRP A 159 4.17 -6.11 -14.15
N GLU A 160 4.85 -5.16 -13.50
CA GLU A 160 6.00 -4.44 -14.09
C GLU A 160 7.15 -5.37 -14.45
N ARG A 161 7.39 -6.40 -13.61
CA ARG A 161 8.40 -7.43 -13.87
C ARG A 161 8.02 -8.34 -15.03
N GLU A 162 6.75 -8.66 -15.18
CA GLU A 162 6.28 -9.57 -16.23
C GLU A 162 6.17 -8.86 -17.59
N MET A 163 5.75 -7.60 -17.59
CA MET A 163 5.65 -6.78 -18.80
C MET A 163 6.96 -6.07 -19.19
N ASN A 164 8.00 -6.15 -18.35
CA ASN A 164 9.25 -5.40 -18.50
C ASN A 164 9.03 -3.89 -18.76
N LYS A 165 8.01 -3.30 -18.12
CA LYS A 165 7.61 -1.90 -18.24
C LYS A 165 7.47 -1.29 -16.85
N SER A 166 7.86 -0.03 -16.69
CA SER A 166 7.63 0.73 -15.45
C SER A 166 6.35 1.53 -15.58
N PHE A 167 5.39 1.33 -14.68
CA PHE A 167 4.08 2.01 -14.75
C PHE A 167 4.22 3.53 -14.70
N TYR A 168 5.17 4.04 -13.92
CA TYR A 168 5.41 5.47 -13.79
C TYR A 168 6.24 6.06 -14.92
N ALA A 169 6.84 5.23 -15.79
CA ALA A 169 7.52 5.71 -17.00
C ALA A 169 6.55 5.88 -18.19
N LEU A 170 5.33 5.34 -18.09
CA LEU A 170 4.29 5.44 -19.13
C LEU A 170 3.64 6.82 -19.17
N SER A 171 3.12 7.18 -20.34
CA SER A 171 2.27 8.37 -20.53
C SER A 171 0.94 8.25 -19.79
N ALA A 172 0.19 9.35 -19.65
CA ALA A 172 -1.10 9.33 -18.95
C ALA A 172 -2.11 8.36 -19.61
N GLU A 173 -2.19 8.36 -20.94
CA GLU A 173 -3.07 7.47 -21.72
C GLU A 173 -2.64 6.00 -21.57
N GLU A 174 -1.33 5.74 -21.65
CA GLU A 174 -0.77 4.39 -21.48
C GLU A 174 -0.97 3.84 -20.06
N ARG A 175 -1.00 4.71 -19.04
CA ARG A 175 -1.30 4.29 -17.66
C ARG A 175 -2.76 3.87 -17.48
N VAL A 176 -3.69 4.49 -18.20
CA VAL A 176 -5.10 4.07 -18.19
C VAL A 176 -5.20 2.66 -18.76
N GLN A 177 -4.57 2.39 -19.91
CA GLN A 177 -4.53 1.05 -20.50
C GLN A 177 -3.84 0.04 -19.57
N ALA A 178 -2.70 0.42 -18.98
CA ALA A 178 -1.98 -0.44 -18.05
C ALA A 178 -2.81 -0.80 -16.81
N ASN A 179 -3.67 0.09 -16.31
CA ASN A 179 -4.56 -0.21 -15.18
C ASN A 179 -5.57 -1.30 -15.53
N GLU A 180 -6.09 -1.29 -16.75
CA GLU A 180 -6.99 -2.35 -17.25
C GLU A 180 -6.24 -3.68 -17.38
N ASP A 181 -5.03 -3.65 -17.95
CA ASP A 181 -4.17 -4.82 -18.08
C ASP A 181 -3.83 -5.43 -16.71
N ILE A 182 -3.50 -4.60 -15.72
CA ILE A 182 -3.24 -5.02 -14.34
C ILE A 182 -4.49 -5.66 -13.73
N LYS A 183 -5.69 -5.15 -14.02
CA LYS A 183 -6.95 -5.71 -13.52
C LYS A 183 -7.21 -7.10 -14.11
N LEU A 184 -7.05 -7.28 -15.41
CA LEU A 184 -7.19 -8.58 -16.08
C LEU A 184 -6.14 -9.57 -15.61
N TRP A 185 -4.89 -9.12 -15.46
CA TRP A 185 -3.79 -9.94 -14.96
C TRP A 185 -4.06 -10.46 -13.54
N LYS A 186 -4.58 -9.61 -12.65
CA LYS A 186 -5.01 -10.02 -11.29
C LYS A 186 -6.08 -11.12 -11.34
N GLN A 187 -7.08 -10.98 -12.22
CA GLN A 187 -8.16 -11.96 -12.35
C GLN A 187 -7.63 -13.31 -12.83
N ARG A 188 -6.77 -13.31 -13.86
CA ARG A 188 -6.13 -14.53 -14.38
C ARG A 188 -5.33 -15.25 -13.30
N ARG A 189 -4.47 -14.52 -12.56
CA ARG A 189 -3.67 -15.10 -11.46
C ARG A 189 -4.53 -15.64 -10.33
N ALA A 190 -5.66 -14.99 -10.03
CA ALA A 190 -6.60 -15.48 -9.03
C ALA A 190 -7.35 -16.74 -9.49
N GLN A 191 -7.64 -16.88 -10.78
CA GLN A 191 -8.21 -18.11 -11.35
C GLN A 191 -7.20 -19.26 -11.34
N GLU A 192 -5.97 -19.03 -11.79
CA GLU A 192 -4.87 -20.02 -11.73
C GLU A 192 -4.62 -20.53 -10.31
N ALA A 193 -4.68 -19.64 -9.32
CA ALA A 193 -4.52 -19.99 -7.91
C ALA A 193 -5.72 -20.75 -7.31
N ARG A 194 -6.89 -20.72 -7.95
CA ARG A 194 -8.09 -21.47 -7.54
C ARG A 194 -8.19 -22.83 -8.22
N SER A 195 -7.53 -23.01 -9.37
CA SER A 195 -7.48 -24.27 -10.12
C SER A 195 -6.39 -25.23 -9.63
N HIS A 196 -5.58 -24.82 -8.65
CA HIS A 196 -4.55 -25.63 -7.98
C HIS A 196 -4.95 -25.88 -6.53
#